data_AF-A0AB36KZY8-F1
#
_entry.id   AF-A0AB36KZY8-F1
#
_cell.length_a   1.000
_cell.length_b   1.000
_cell.length_c   1.000
_cell.angle_alpha   90.00
_cell.angle_beta   90.00
_cell.angle_gamma   90.00
#
_symmetry.space_group_name_H-M   'P 1'
#
loop_
_entity.id
_entity.type
_entity.pdbx_description
1 polymer ?
#
loop_
_entity_poly.entity_id
_entity_poly.type
_entity_poly.pdbx_seq_one_letter_code
_entity_poly.pdbx_strand_id
1 'polypeptide(L)'
;MSNDKMREEFEAWWLSGTYPFRVMDRLEDAGVSEESAQEIWQASRESLVLELPASPYMPDSEPESMTGYEVGEAQGRCDMWANVREAIEAAGVKVKS
;
A
#
# COMPACT_ATOMS: atom_id res chain seq x y z
N MET A 1 10.33 4.16 10.70
CA MET A 1 10.62 2.74 10.34
C MET A 1 9.78 2.43 9.12
N SER A 2 10.36 1.84 8.08
CA SER A 2 9.58 1.39 6.93
C SER A 2 8.60 0.29 7.37
N ASN A 3 7.42 0.26 6.77
CA ASN A 3 6.39 -0.76 7.04
C ASN A 3 6.92 -2.18 6.73
N ASP A 4 7.85 -2.30 5.79
CA ASP A 4 8.49 -3.57 5.46
C ASP A 4 9.34 -4.11 6.62
N LYS A 5 9.99 -3.23 7.39
CA LYS A 5 10.79 -3.65 8.55
C LYS A 5 9.91 -4.25 9.66
N MET A 6 8.75 -3.66 9.92
CA MET A 6 7.80 -4.20 10.91
C MET A 6 7.20 -5.53 10.44
N ARG A 7 7.01 -5.71 9.12
CA ARG A 7 6.58 -6.99 8.54
C ARG A 7 7.64 -8.07 8.75
N GLU A 8 8.88 -7.80 8.39
CA GLU A 8 9.98 -8.76 8.54
C GLU A 8 10.16 -9.19 10.00
N GLU A 9 10.04 -8.24 10.94
CA GLU A 9 10.10 -8.53 12.38
C GLU A 9 8.93 -9.42 12.84
N PHE A 10 7.71 -9.20 12.33
CA PHE A 10 6.56 -10.06 12.62
C PHE A 10 6.71 -11.46 12.02
N GLU A 11 7.13 -11.57 10.76
CA GLU A 11 7.32 -12.86 10.09
C GLU A 11 8.44 -13.67 10.75
N ALA A 12 9.54 -13.03 11.14
CA ALA A 12 10.60 -13.66 11.91
C ALA A 12 10.10 -14.14 13.28
N TRP A 13 9.27 -13.35 13.96
CA TRP A 13 8.64 -13.76 15.21
C TRP A 13 7.68 -14.95 15.01
N TRP A 14 6.81 -14.92 14.00
CA TRP A 14 5.87 -16.00 13.70
C TRP A 14 6.61 -17.32 13.40
N LEU A 15 7.60 -17.26 12.49
CA LEU A 15 8.41 -18.42 12.10
C LEU A 15 9.31 -18.95 13.22
N SER A 16 9.61 -18.14 14.24
CA SER A 16 10.38 -18.60 15.40
C SER A 16 9.61 -19.59 16.27
N GLY A 17 8.27 -19.65 16.14
CA GLY A 17 7.42 -20.48 17.00
C GLY A 17 7.39 -20.04 18.47
N THR A 18 7.91 -18.85 18.79
CA THR A 18 8.03 -18.35 20.19
C THR A 18 6.84 -17.50 20.63
N TYR A 19 5.70 -17.64 19.95
CA TYR A 19 4.49 -16.92 20.30
C TYR A 19 3.84 -17.47 21.59
N PRO A 20 3.12 -16.65 22.37
CA PRO A 20 2.44 -17.11 23.58
C PRO A 20 1.40 -18.20 23.28
N PHE A 21 1.25 -19.19 24.16
CA PHE A 21 0.26 -20.28 23.99
C PHE A 21 -1.17 -19.77 23.69
N ARG A 22 -1.53 -18.61 24.26
CA ARG A 22 -2.83 -17.95 24.04
C ARG A 22 -3.10 -17.57 22.59
N VAL A 23 -2.06 -17.46 21.75
CA VAL A 23 -2.21 -17.20 20.32
C VAL A 23 -2.78 -18.45 19.65
N MET A 24 -2.24 -19.63 19.97
CA MET A 24 -2.70 -20.90 19.39
C MET A 24 -4.10 -21.27 19.86
N ASP A 25 -4.40 -21.12 21.16
CA ASP A 25 -5.76 -21.37 21.68
C ASP A 25 -6.80 -20.52 20.94
N ARG A 26 -6.48 -19.25 20.63
CA ARG A 26 -7.40 -18.36 19.92
C ARG A 26 -7.58 -18.73 18.45
N LEU A 27 -6.54 -19.26 17.82
CA LEU A 27 -6.63 -19.75 16.44
C LEU A 27 -7.50 -21.02 16.39
N GLU A 28 -7.28 -21.93 17.33
CA GLU A 28 -8.09 -23.14 17.48
C GLU A 28 -9.56 -22.82 17.78
N ASP A 29 -9.83 -21.88 18.71
CA ASP A 29 -11.18 -21.38 19.01
C ASP A 29 -11.86 -20.76 17.78
N ALA A 30 -11.08 -20.14 16.88
CA ALA A 30 -11.56 -19.59 15.62
C ALA A 30 -11.70 -20.64 14.50
N GLY A 31 -11.29 -21.90 14.75
CA GLY A 31 -11.27 -22.97 13.76
C GLY A 31 -10.21 -22.76 12.67
N VAL A 32 -9.14 -22.03 12.96
CA VAL A 32 -8.07 -21.68 12.02
C VAL A 32 -6.79 -22.43 12.41
N SER A 33 -6.19 -23.17 11.47
CA SER A 33 -4.89 -23.78 11.69
C SER A 33 -3.77 -22.75 11.63
N GLU A 34 -2.60 -23.06 12.20
CA GLU A 34 -1.41 -22.22 12.10
C GLU A 34 -1.03 -21.91 10.64
N GLU A 35 -1.09 -22.94 9.79
CA GLU A 35 -0.81 -22.82 8.35
C GLU A 35 -1.81 -21.87 7.68
N SER A 36 -3.11 -22.04 7.93
CA SER A 36 -4.13 -21.15 7.37
C SER A 36 -4.01 -19.72 7.90
N ALA A 37 -3.60 -19.52 9.16
CA ALA A 37 -3.33 -18.18 9.69
C ALA A 37 -2.16 -17.51 8.96
N GLN A 38 -1.10 -18.27 8.65
CA GLN A 38 0.03 -17.78 7.87
C GLN A 38 -0.36 -17.46 6.43
N GLU A 39 -1.14 -18.31 5.78
CA GLU A 39 -1.65 -18.07 4.43
C GLU A 39 -2.56 -16.84 4.37
N ILE A 40 -3.47 -16.68 5.34
CA ILE A 40 -4.34 -15.50 5.43
C ILE A 40 -3.51 -14.23 5.65
N TRP A 41 -2.48 -14.28 6.51
CA TRP A 41 -1.55 -13.18 6.69
C TRP A 41 -0.89 -12.81 5.36
N GLN A 42 -0.31 -13.77 4.65
CA GLN A 42 0.34 -13.54 3.35
C GLN A 42 -0.64 -12.99 2.31
N ALA A 43 -1.83 -13.57 2.19
CA ALA A 43 -2.87 -13.15 1.24
C ALA A 43 -3.43 -11.75 1.54
N SER A 44 -3.58 -11.37 2.81
CA SER A 44 -4.00 -10.01 3.20
C SER A 44 -3.02 -8.93 2.71
N ARG A 45 -1.76 -9.31 2.46
CA ARG A 45 -0.70 -8.41 1.97
C ARG A 45 -0.58 -8.41 0.45
N GLU A 46 -0.98 -9.49 -0.23
CA GLU A 46 -1.09 -9.50 -1.69
C GLU A 46 -2.33 -8.75 -2.20
N SER A 47 -3.41 -8.73 -1.41
CA SER A 47 -4.72 -8.22 -1.83
C SER A 47 -4.97 -6.73 -1.64
N LEU A 48 -4.11 -6.00 -0.93
CA LEU A 48 -4.29 -4.56 -0.68
C LEU A 48 -3.69 -3.74 -1.84
N VAL A 49 -4.38 -3.80 -2.98
CA VAL A 49 -4.12 -2.98 -4.15
C VAL A 49 -5.16 -1.88 -4.20
N LEU A 50 -4.70 -0.63 -4.12
CA LEU A 50 -5.56 0.54 -4.22
C LEU A 50 -5.59 1.02 -5.67
N GLU A 51 -6.77 1.06 -6.28
CA GLU A 51 -6.95 1.65 -7.62
C GLU A 51 -7.07 3.18 -7.46
N LEU A 52 -6.10 3.91 -8.02
CA LEU A 52 -6.19 5.37 -8.09
C LEU A 52 -6.94 5.81 -9.35
N PRO A 53 -7.65 6.95 -9.32
CA PRO A 53 -8.18 7.55 -10.53
C PRO A 53 -7.02 7.88 -11.49
N ALA A 54 -7.31 7.85 -12.79
CA ALA A 54 -6.35 8.18 -13.84
C ALA A 54 -5.62 9.50 -13.54
N SER A 55 -4.32 9.53 -13.82
CA SER A 55 -3.52 10.74 -13.66
C SER A 55 -4.17 11.88 -14.44
N PRO A 56 -4.26 13.10 -13.87
CA PRO A 56 -4.65 14.27 -14.64
C PRO A 56 -3.72 14.39 -15.84
N TYR A 57 -4.31 14.53 -17.02
CA TYR A 57 -3.59 14.70 -18.28
C TYR A 57 -2.88 16.05 -18.26
N MET A 58 -1.56 16.05 -18.45
CA MET A 58 -0.85 17.22 -18.93
C MET A 58 -0.56 17.03 -20.41
N PRO A 59 -0.91 17.99 -21.27
CA PRO A 59 -0.46 17.97 -22.66
C PRO A 59 1.06 18.10 -22.72
N ASP A 60 1.70 17.31 -23.59
CA ASP A 60 3.17 17.28 -23.79
C ASP A 60 3.74 18.63 -24.28
N SER A 61 2.85 19.55 -24.67
CA SER A 61 3.15 20.89 -25.12
C SER A 61 2.11 21.85 -24.55
N GLU A 62 2.54 23.01 -24.03
CA GLU A 62 1.64 24.09 -23.68
C GLU A 62 0.73 24.40 -24.88
N PRO A 63 -0.60 24.23 -24.78
CA PRO A 63 -1.50 24.69 -25.82
C PRO A 63 -1.27 26.20 -25.98
N GLU A 64 -1.13 26.70 -27.21
CA GLU A 64 -0.92 28.13 -27.49
C GLU A 64 -2.03 29.04 -26.88
N SER A 65 -3.16 28.45 -26.48
CA SER A 65 -4.29 29.12 -25.84
C SER A 65 -4.29 29.10 -24.30
N MET A 66 -3.36 28.39 -23.64
CA MET A 66 -3.30 28.36 -22.17
C MET A 66 -2.50 29.53 -21.62
N THR A 67 -3.07 30.19 -20.61
CA THR A 67 -2.36 31.20 -19.82
C THR A 67 -1.34 30.52 -18.90
N GLY A 68 -0.27 31.25 -18.54
CA GLY A 68 0.73 30.73 -17.59
C GLY A 68 0.15 30.35 -16.22
N TYR A 69 -0.99 30.92 -15.84
CA TYR A 69 -1.73 30.52 -14.64
C TYR A 69 -2.35 29.12 -14.80
N GLU A 70 -3.00 28.85 -15.93
CA GLU A 70 -3.62 27.56 -16.21
C GLU A 70 -2.58 26.44 -16.34
N VAL A 71 -1.39 26.74 -16.90
CA VAL A 71 -0.26 25.80 -16.93
C VAL A 71 0.21 25.48 -15.52
N GLY A 72 0.39 26.50 -14.67
CA GLY A 72 0.77 26.32 -13.27
C GLY A 72 -0.26 25.51 -12.46
N GLU A 73 -1.55 25.73 -12.71
CA GLU A 73 -2.62 24.96 -12.06
C GLU A 73 -2.62 23.49 -12.51
N ALA A 74 -2.43 23.23 -13.81
CA ALA A 74 -2.33 21.88 -14.35
C ALA A 74 -1.12 21.12 -13.76
N GLN A 75 0.05 21.76 -13.73
CA GLN A 75 1.26 21.22 -13.11
C GLN A 75 1.02 20.89 -11.63
N GLY A 76 0.44 21.83 -10.87
CA GLY A 76 0.16 21.63 -9.45
C GLY A 76 -0.78 20.44 -9.17
N ARG A 77 -1.75 20.18 -10.06
CA ARG A 77 -2.62 18.99 -9.95
C ARG A 77 -1.86 17.70 -10.23
N CYS A 78 -0.96 17.68 -11.22
CA CYS A 78 -0.11 16.53 -11.50
C CYS A 78 0.85 16.25 -10.34
N ASP A 79 1.49 17.28 -9.80
CA ASP A 79 2.39 17.15 -8.64
C ASP A 79 1.65 16.64 -7.41
N MET A 80 0.45 17.17 -7.14
CA MET A 80 -0.39 16.69 -6.04
C MET A 80 -0.73 15.20 -6.23
N TRP A 81 -1.13 14.79 -7.44
CA TRP A 81 -1.47 13.39 -7.72
C TRP A 81 -0.26 12.47 -7.54
N ALA A 82 0.92 12.87 -8.01
CA ALA A 82 2.17 12.13 -7.83
C ALA A 82 2.53 11.98 -6.34
N ASN A 83 2.45 13.08 -5.57
CA ASN A 83 2.73 13.06 -4.13
C ASN A 83 1.78 12.15 -3.35
N VAL A 84 0.49 12.12 -3.72
CA VAL A 84 -0.49 11.21 -3.10
C VAL A 84 -0.15 9.76 -3.39
N ARG A 85 0.20 9.42 -4.64
CA ARG A 85 0.65 8.08 -5.01
C ARG A 85 1.89 7.67 -4.21
N GLU A 86 2.91 8.51 -4.19
CA GLU A 86 4.15 8.23 -3.46
C GLU A 86 3.90 8.02 -1.96
N ALA A 87 3.03 8.82 -1.36
CA ALA A 87 2.68 8.66 0.06
C ALA A 87 1.97 7.33 0.35
N ILE A 88 1.08 6.88 -0.55
CA ILE A 88 0.38 5.59 -0.43
C ILE A 88 1.38 4.42 -0.59
N GLU A 89 2.27 4.51 -1.57
CA GLU A 89 3.30 3.50 -1.81
C GLU A 89 4.33 3.45 -0.67
N ALA A 90 4.73 4.61 -0.11
CA ALA A 90 5.59 4.69 1.08
C ALA A 90 4.93 4.11 2.34
N ALA A 91 3.60 4.11 2.41
CA ALA A 91 2.84 3.39 3.43
C ALA A 91 2.79 1.87 3.18
N GLY A 92 3.41 1.36 2.11
CA GLY A 92 3.49 -0.06 1.79
C GLY A 92 2.20 -0.63 1.18
N VAL A 93 1.38 0.23 0.57
CA VAL A 93 0.16 -0.15 -0.17
C VAL A 93 0.49 -0.15 -1.65
N LYS A 94 0.17 -1.25 -2.35
CA LYS A 94 0.37 -1.31 -3.80
C LYS A 94 -0.69 -0.47 -4.48
N VAL A 95 -0.30 0.33 -5.46
CA VAL A 95 -1.23 1.13 -6.26
C VAL A 95 -1.31 0.58 -7.68
N LYS A 96 -2.53 0.47 -8.22
CA LYS A 96 -2.77 0.12 -9.63
C LYS A 96 -3.23 1.36 -10.38
N SER A 97 -2.70 1.49 -11.60
CA SER A 97 -2.99 2.54 -12.59
C SER A 97 -4.13 2.13 -13.52
#